data_AF-A0AA39S1X7-F1
#
_entry.id   AF-A0AA39S1X7-F1
#
_cell.length_a   1.000
_cell.length_b   1.000
_cell.length_c   1.000
_cell.angle_alpha   90.00
_cell.angle_beta   90.00
_cell.angle_gamma   90.00
#
_symmetry.space_group_name_H-M   'P 1'
#
loop_
_entity.id
_entity.type
_entity.pdbx_description
1 polymer ?
#
loop_
_entity_poly.entity_id
_entity_poly.type
_entity_poly.pdbx_seq_one_letter_code
_entity_poly.pdbx_strand_id
1 'polypeptide(L)'
;MSPLYKLLENSINSNGIGIWLKLSADNTSALGLLKDAIKEGEKLDSDQCDYIASMVATLCHLLKKHEVYHIAFQSFMWKVFIPLMKMLHPFDREMLNQVAESFFDVVTKTNAWGVLEETLESFLKRIWNCCKTLFSLGPLERRDAYSVLSLYLSSFSYSEGSETADRSDRAEEFDVSAEKEFWVEMKRGLVDEDGLVRKQSLHILKTVLQINVERQCNNGVSESKSQEKHSSPRGMTKRELWAAKEARSLGVGKLCNSIDVKGQQQWEAFILLYEMLEEYGTHLVEAAWNHQVSKLLQFCESNDNLPSSISGIHPNQMETSGEIFEWLSILWERGFRHGNPQVRCMIMQSFLGIEWKDHGNCAKSVPESFVLGPFMEGLNDPVHHKDFGVKGVYSSRTIEGASRFLHQYASFLNGRKQIAFLSNLATVAKRSFGRVGLMALAECIASAASGVGTHNDSEAECSGDALAETVQMESCPENFTQTDKSDLLDVLRFVIESSKQHFNPNYRLRVCEKVLEAAASLVCASDVPLEKLLHFISAVPREFTDYGGM
;
A
#
# COMPACT_ATOMS: atom_id res chain seq x y z
N MET A 1 -2.28 -61.34 -7.28
CA MET A 1 -2.88 -60.91 -5.99
C MET A 1 -1.82 -60.95 -4.91
N SER A 2 -1.44 -59.78 -4.38
CA SER A 2 -0.38 -59.65 -3.38
C SER A 2 -0.81 -60.20 -2.00
N PRO A 3 0.09 -60.80 -1.20
CA PRO A 3 -0.16 -61.21 0.19
C PRO A 3 -0.73 -60.10 1.09
N LEU A 4 -0.43 -58.84 0.75
CA LEU A 4 -1.02 -57.64 1.38
C LEU A 4 -2.55 -57.59 1.25
N TYR A 5 -3.10 -58.06 0.12
CA TYR A 5 -4.54 -58.01 -0.14
C TYR A 5 -5.31 -58.93 0.82
N LYS A 6 -4.78 -60.12 1.13
CA LYS A 6 -5.37 -61.06 2.11
C LYS A 6 -5.19 -60.62 3.56
N LEU A 7 -4.10 -59.91 3.87
CA LEU A 7 -3.89 -59.28 5.18
C LEU A 7 -4.83 -58.10 5.40
N LEU A 8 -5.10 -57.31 4.35
CA LEU A 8 -6.09 -56.23 4.35
C LEU A 8 -7.51 -56.78 4.49
N GLU A 9 -7.88 -57.80 3.71
CA GLU A 9 -9.24 -58.37 3.71
C GLU A 9 -9.64 -59.00 5.07
N ASN A 10 -8.70 -59.66 5.77
CA ASN A 10 -8.96 -60.26 7.08
C ASN A 10 -8.94 -59.24 8.25
N SER A 11 -8.32 -58.08 8.07
CA SER A 11 -8.23 -57.01 9.08
C SER A 11 -9.44 -56.06 9.04
N ILE A 12 -10.09 -55.92 7.88
CA ILE A 12 -11.23 -55.02 7.60
C ILE A 12 -12.49 -55.27 8.47
N ASN A 13 -12.57 -56.39 9.19
CA ASN A 13 -13.73 -56.75 10.01
C ASN A 13 -13.73 -56.20 11.46
N SER A 14 -12.72 -55.42 11.90
CA SER A 14 -12.74 -54.80 13.23
C SER A 14 -12.22 -53.34 13.24
N ASN A 15 -13.07 -52.38 13.61
CA ASN A 15 -12.76 -50.96 13.87
C ASN A 15 -11.95 -50.22 12.77
N GLY A 16 -12.67 -49.72 11.76
CA GLY A 16 -12.11 -49.01 10.61
C GLY A 16 -11.25 -47.78 10.93
N ILE A 17 -11.49 -47.05 12.03
CA ILE A 17 -10.72 -45.84 12.40
C ILE A 17 -9.33 -46.19 12.95
N GLY A 18 -9.22 -47.24 13.77
CA GLY A 18 -7.95 -47.69 14.35
C GLY A 18 -7.01 -48.26 13.29
N ILE A 19 -7.58 -48.93 12.28
CA ILE A 19 -6.84 -49.47 11.13
C ILE A 19 -6.41 -48.35 10.19
N TRP A 20 -7.25 -47.34 9.94
CA TRP A 20 -6.88 -46.18 9.13
C TRP A 20 -5.74 -45.38 9.77
N LEU A 21 -5.77 -45.19 11.09
CA LEU A 21 -4.68 -44.53 11.83
C LEU A 21 -3.37 -45.33 11.78
N LYS A 22 -3.45 -46.67 11.82
CA LYS A 22 -2.30 -47.57 11.74
C LYS A 22 -1.71 -47.64 10.32
N LEU A 23 -2.56 -47.78 9.30
CA LEU A 23 -2.17 -47.70 7.88
C LEU A 23 -1.63 -46.31 7.52
N SER A 24 -2.23 -45.24 8.04
CA SER A 24 -1.71 -43.88 7.88
C SER A 24 -0.34 -43.73 8.51
N ALA A 25 -0.09 -44.30 9.70
CA ALA A 25 1.18 -44.25 10.38
C ALA A 25 2.28 -45.05 9.63
N ASP A 26 1.95 -46.26 9.19
CA ASP A 26 2.85 -47.12 8.42
C ASP A 26 3.17 -46.51 7.05
N ASN A 27 2.21 -45.83 6.41
CA ASN A 27 2.42 -45.13 5.14
C ASN A 27 3.18 -43.81 5.29
N THR A 28 3.09 -43.11 6.43
CA THR A 28 4.06 -42.04 6.75
C THR A 28 5.47 -42.59 6.90
N SER A 29 5.64 -43.84 7.35
CA SER A 29 6.94 -44.51 7.37
C SER A 29 7.41 -44.88 5.95
N ALA A 30 6.52 -45.32 5.07
CA ALA A 30 6.82 -45.58 3.66
C ALA A 30 7.19 -44.30 2.90
N LEU A 31 6.49 -43.18 3.17
CA LEU A 31 6.86 -41.85 2.69
C LEU A 31 8.18 -41.35 3.29
N GLY A 32 8.49 -41.74 4.53
CA GLY A 32 9.79 -41.50 5.17
C GLY A 32 10.92 -42.25 4.46
N LEU A 33 10.73 -43.52 4.15
CA LEU A 33 11.66 -44.34 3.38
C LEU A 33 11.87 -43.78 1.96
N LEU A 34 10.81 -43.30 1.32
CA LEU A 34 10.89 -42.64 0.01
C LEU A 34 11.67 -41.32 0.09
N LYS A 35 11.49 -40.56 1.18
CA LYS A 35 12.17 -39.29 1.41
C LYS A 35 13.67 -39.47 1.64
N ASP A 36 14.06 -40.60 2.23
CA ASP A 36 15.47 -40.93 2.41
C ASP A 36 16.10 -41.49 1.13
N ALA A 37 15.36 -42.24 0.30
CA ALA A 37 15.80 -42.64 -1.04
C ALA A 37 16.00 -41.44 -2.00
N ILE A 38 15.11 -40.45 -1.96
CA ILE A 38 15.19 -39.25 -2.82
C ILE A 38 16.30 -38.28 -2.38
N LYS A 39 16.70 -38.26 -1.10
CA LYS A 39 17.82 -37.45 -0.59
C LYS A 39 19.17 -37.87 -1.18
N GLU A 40 19.31 -39.11 -1.63
CA GLU A 40 20.55 -39.63 -2.22
C GLU A 40 20.72 -39.25 -3.71
N GLY A 41 19.78 -38.49 -4.28
CA GLY A 41 19.86 -37.99 -5.66
C GLY A 41 19.55 -39.06 -6.71
N GLU A 42 19.07 -40.24 -6.30
CA GLU A 42 18.64 -41.31 -7.19
C GLU A 42 17.27 -40.98 -7.81
N LYS A 43 17.18 -41.18 -9.13
CA LYS A 43 15.93 -41.06 -9.89
C LYS A 43 15.09 -42.30 -9.57
N LEU A 44 13.82 -42.11 -9.20
CA LEU A 44 12.88 -43.22 -8.95
C LEU A 44 12.87 -44.16 -10.17
N ASP A 45 13.03 -45.46 -9.92
CA ASP A 45 12.88 -46.47 -10.97
C ASP A 45 11.39 -46.75 -11.27
N SER A 46 11.13 -47.43 -12.38
CA SER A 46 9.77 -47.78 -12.83
C SER A 46 8.98 -48.57 -11.77
N ASP A 47 9.65 -49.45 -11.03
CA ASP A 47 9.02 -50.35 -10.07
C ASP A 47 8.59 -49.58 -8.81
N GLN A 48 9.38 -48.59 -8.39
CA GLN A 48 9.07 -47.68 -7.30
C GLN A 48 7.88 -46.77 -7.66
N CYS A 49 7.84 -46.26 -8.90
CA CYS A 49 6.71 -45.47 -9.38
C CYS A 49 5.40 -46.29 -9.40
N ASP A 50 5.45 -47.52 -9.93
CA ASP A 50 4.29 -48.43 -9.95
C ASP A 50 3.83 -48.82 -8.54
N TYR A 51 4.77 -49.02 -7.62
CA TYR A 51 4.46 -49.29 -6.22
C TYR A 51 3.72 -48.12 -5.55
N ILE A 52 4.18 -46.88 -5.75
CA ILE A 52 3.54 -45.68 -5.19
C ILE A 52 2.15 -45.49 -5.80
N ALA A 53 2.02 -45.60 -7.13
CA ALA A 53 0.72 -45.48 -7.81
C ALA A 53 -0.28 -46.53 -7.30
N SER A 54 0.16 -47.79 -7.16
CA SER A 54 -0.66 -48.87 -6.61
C SER A 54 -1.05 -48.64 -5.15
N MET A 55 -0.14 -48.12 -4.33
CA MET A 55 -0.40 -47.77 -2.93
C MET A 55 -1.44 -46.65 -2.82
N VAL A 56 -1.31 -45.57 -3.60
CA VAL A 56 -2.28 -44.47 -3.66
C VAL A 56 -3.64 -44.99 -4.13
N ALA A 57 -3.69 -45.78 -5.20
CA ALA A 57 -4.93 -46.37 -5.71
C ALA A 57 -5.64 -47.24 -4.66
N THR A 58 -4.87 -48.00 -3.86
CA THR A 58 -5.39 -48.83 -2.78
C THR A 58 -5.97 -47.98 -1.65
N LEU A 59 -5.30 -46.90 -1.25
CA LEU A 59 -5.79 -45.96 -0.23
C LEU A 59 -7.05 -45.23 -0.71
N CYS A 60 -7.06 -44.79 -1.96
CA CYS A 60 -8.24 -44.22 -2.61
C CYS A 60 -9.42 -45.21 -2.63
N HIS A 61 -9.16 -46.48 -2.93
CA HIS A 61 -10.20 -47.52 -2.88
C HIS A 61 -10.74 -47.75 -1.46
N LEU A 62 -9.89 -47.71 -0.44
CA LEU A 62 -10.30 -47.83 0.96
C LEU A 62 -11.15 -46.64 1.41
N LEU A 63 -10.80 -45.43 0.99
CA LEU A 63 -11.60 -44.21 1.23
C LEU A 63 -12.97 -44.26 0.57
N LYS A 64 -13.08 -44.89 -0.62
CA LYS A 64 -14.38 -45.10 -1.29
C LYS A 64 -15.27 -46.12 -0.59
N LYS A 65 -14.68 -47.16 -0.01
CA LYS A 65 -15.42 -48.30 0.57
C LYS A 65 -15.96 -48.01 1.98
N HIS A 66 -15.30 -47.11 2.70
CA HIS A 66 -15.70 -46.75 4.05
C HIS A 66 -16.19 -45.31 4.05
N GLU A 67 -17.48 -45.15 4.31
CA GLU A 67 -18.17 -43.90 4.69
C GLU A 67 -17.57 -43.30 5.97
N VAL A 68 -16.29 -42.92 5.95
CA VAL A 68 -15.56 -42.34 7.10
C VAL A 68 -15.28 -40.88 6.75
N TYR A 69 -16.24 -40.05 7.15
CA TYR A 69 -16.71 -38.93 6.33
C TYR A 69 -15.83 -37.66 6.26
N HIS A 70 -14.90 -37.40 7.19
CA HIS A 70 -14.09 -36.16 7.11
C HIS A 70 -12.66 -36.36 7.63
N ILE A 71 -12.48 -36.95 8.82
CA ILE A 71 -11.16 -37.04 9.49
C ILE A 71 -10.18 -37.93 8.71
N ALA A 72 -10.65 -39.05 8.15
CA ALA A 72 -9.80 -39.94 7.35
C ALA A 72 -9.40 -39.30 6.02
N PHE A 73 -10.32 -38.60 5.35
CA PHE A 73 -10.06 -37.87 4.12
C PHE A 73 -9.07 -36.71 4.34
N GLN A 74 -9.28 -35.91 5.39
CA GLN A 74 -8.37 -34.86 5.79
C GLN A 74 -6.98 -35.42 6.15
N SER A 75 -6.91 -36.52 6.90
CA SER A 75 -5.64 -37.19 7.22
C SER A 75 -4.94 -37.73 5.96
N PHE A 76 -5.68 -38.26 4.99
CA PHE A 76 -5.15 -38.68 3.69
C PHE A 76 -4.53 -37.50 2.94
N MET A 77 -5.28 -36.39 2.84
CA MET A 77 -4.81 -35.18 2.19
C MET A 77 -3.50 -34.67 2.79
N TRP A 78 -3.45 -34.50 4.12
CA TRP A 78 -2.30 -33.90 4.81
C TRP A 78 -1.09 -34.82 4.88
N LYS A 79 -1.29 -36.11 5.14
CA LYS A 79 -0.18 -37.03 5.43
C LYS A 79 0.30 -37.80 4.21
N VAL A 80 -0.51 -37.90 3.16
CA VAL A 80 -0.20 -38.74 1.99
C VAL A 80 -0.22 -37.92 0.70
N PHE A 81 -1.36 -37.32 0.33
CA PHE A 81 -1.53 -36.67 -0.98
C PHE A 81 -0.64 -35.43 -1.16
N ILE A 82 -0.68 -34.45 -0.25
CA ILE A 82 0.12 -33.22 -0.36
C ILE A 82 1.64 -33.52 -0.33
N PRO A 83 2.17 -34.36 0.58
CA PRO A 83 3.57 -34.76 0.55
C PRO A 83 3.98 -35.45 -0.75
N LEU A 84 3.16 -36.37 -1.29
CA LEU A 84 3.43 -37.03 -2.56
C LEU A 84 3.49 -36.05 -3.72
N MET A 85 2.53 -35.13 -3.83
CA MET A 85 2.52 -34.11 -4.87
C MET A 85 3.79 -33.25 -4.85
N LYS A 86 4.29 -32.89 -3.66
CA LYS A 86 5.56 -32.15 -3.50
C LYS A 86 6.78 -32.97 -3.90
N MET A 87 6.79 -34.26 -3.60
CA MET A 87 7.92 -35.15 -3.86
C MET A 87 8.01 -35.57 -5.34
N LEU A 88 6.87 -35.70 -6.03
CA LEU A 88 6.79 -36.18 -7.40
C LEU A 88 6.86 -35.06 -8.46
N HIS A 89 6.54 -33.82 -8.08
CA HIS A 89 6.64 -32.63 -8.96
C HIS A 89 7.94 -32.53 -9.79
N PRO A 90 9.13 -32.91 -9.29
CA PRO A 90 10.37 -32.82 -10.07
C PRO A 90 10.67 -33.98 -11.02
N PHE A 91 9.95 -35.12 -10.95
CA PHE A 91 10.45 -36.40 -11.50
C PHE A 91 9.59 -37.03 -12.60
N ASP A 92 8.25 -37.02 -12.49
CA ASP A 92 7.37 -37.66 -13.47
C ASP A 92 5.96 -37.05 -13.52
N ARG A 93 5.60 -36.49 -14.68
CA ARG A 93 4.32 -35.82 -14.94
C ARG A 93 3.16 -36.80 -15.11
N GLU A 94 3.43 -38.00 -15.62
CA GLU A 94 2.41 -39.02 -15.88
C GLU A 94 1.96 -39.67 -14.59
N MET A 95 2.91 -39.96 -13.70
CA MET A 95 2.63 -40.46 -12.36
C MET A 95 1.84 -39.46 -11.51
N LEU A 96 2.18 -38.17 -11.57
CA LEU A 96 1.41 -37.10 -10.90
C LEU A 96 -0.05 -37.09 -11.36
N ASN A 97 -0.28 -37.23 -12.67
CA ASN A 97 -1.63 -37.26 -13.22
C ASN A 97 -2.40 -38.49 -12.72
N GLN A 98 -1.80 -39.69 -12.69
CA GLN A 98 -2.46 -40.89 -12.18
C GLN A 98 -2.82 -40.79 -10.69
N VAL A 99 -1.92 -40.21 -9.88
CA VAL A 99 -2.16 -39.94 -8.46
C VAL A 99 -3.26 -38.90 -8.27
N ALA A 100 -3.26 -37.84 -9.06
CA ALA A 100 -4.28 -36.79 -9.04
C ALA A 100 -5.66 -37.32 -9.49
N GLU A 101 -5.74 -38.07 -10.59
CA GLU A 101 -6.97 -38.69 -11.07
C GLU A 101 -7.55 -39.66 -10.04
N SER A 102 -6.69 -40.48 -9.42
CA SER A 102 -7.11 -41.39 -8.35
C SER A 102 -7.67 -40.65 -7.13
N PHE A 103 -7.13 -39.47 -6.81
CA PHE A 103 -7.63 -38.60 -5.74
C PHE A 103 -8.96 -37.94 -6.10
N PHE A 104 -9.07 -37.31 -7.27
CA PHE A 104 -10.29 -36.65 -7.71
C PHE A 104 -11.45 -37.63 -7.94
N ASP A 105 -11.17 -38.87 -8.35
CA ASP A 105 -12.19 -39.92 -8.43
C ASP A 105 -12.71 -40.32 -7.02
N VAL A 106 -11.88 -40.23 -5.97
CA VAL A 106 -12.37 -40.37 -4.59
C VAL A 106 -13.26 -39.19 -4.24
N VAL A 107 -12.75 -37.96 -4.39
CA VAL A 107 -13.47 -36.72 -4.02
C VAL A 107 -14.87 -36.70 -4.64
N THR A 108 -14.95 -37.03 -5.93
CA THR A 108 -16.21 -37.05 -6.70
C THR A 108 -17.15 -38.15 -6.23
N LYS A 109 -16.65 -39.38 -6.01
CA LYS A 109 -17.49 -40.52 -5.61
C LYS A 109 -17.96 -40.46 -4.16
N THR A 110 -17.20 -39.82 -3.28
CA THR A 110 -17.55 -39.66 -1.86
C THR A 110 -18.24 -38.33 -1.55
N ASN A 111 -18.52 -37.50 -2.58
CA ASN A 111 -19.04 -36.15 -2.44
C ASN A 111 -18.25 -35.29 -1.42
N ALA A 112 -16.92 -35.47 -1.38
CA ALA A 112 -16.05 -34.84 -0.39
C ALA A 112 -15.51 -33.47 -0.84
N TRP A 113 -16.16 -32.82 -1.81
CA TRP A 113 -15.78 -31.50 -2.32
C TRP A 113 -15.79 -30.45 -1.20
N GLY A 114 -16.82 -30.44 -0.34
CA GLY A 114 -16.84 -29.55 0.83
C GLY A 114 -15.67 -29.78 1.80
N VAL A 115 -15.22 -31.03 1.99
CA VAL A 115 -14.06 -31.34 2.85
C VAL A 115 -12.74 -30.86 2.22
N LEU A 116 -12.64 -30.98 0.89
CA LEU A 116 -11.51 -30.49 0.12
C LEU A 116 -11.42 -28.96 0.20
N GLU A 117 -12.54 -28.27 -0.02
CA GLU A 117 -12.67 -26.81 0.10
C GLU A 117 -12.34 -26.34 1.51
N GLU A 118 -12.98 -26.88 2.56
CA GLU A 118 -12.68 -26.58 3.96
C GLU A 118 -11.19 -26.82 4.31
N THR A 119 -10.59 -27.87 3.75
CA THR A 119 -9.18 -28.17 4.00
C THR A 119 -8.26 -27.16 3.30
N LEU A 120 -8.60 -26.72 2.08
CA LEU A 120 -7.87 -25.68 1.36
C LEU A 120 -8.02 -24.31 2.05
N GLU A 121 -9.21 -23.95 2.50
CA GLU A 121 -9.46 -22.75 3.34
C GLU A 121 -8.67 -22.78 4.65
N SER A 122 -8.62 -23.94 5.32
CA SER A 122 -7.83 -24.10 6.54
C SER A 122 -6.33 -23.91 6.27
N PHE A 123 -5.85 -24.35 5.10
CA PHE A 123 -4.46 -24.18 4.68
C PHE A 123 -4.14 -22.72 4.36
N LEU A 124 -5.03 -22.06 3.63
CA LEU A 124 -5.04 -20.63 3.36
C LEU A 124 -4.86 -19.80 4.62
N LYS A 125 -5.73 -20.03 5.60
CA LYS A 125 -5.70 -19.34 6.89
C LYS A 125 -4.39 -19.58 7.63
N ARG A 126 -3.83 -20.79 7.54
CA ARG A 126 -2.51 -21.12 8.14
C ARG A 126 -1.36 -20.41 7.41
N ILE A 127 -1.36 -20.38 6.08
CA ILE A 127 -0.36 -19.62 5.30
C ILE A 127 -0.43 -18.15 5.67
N TRP A 128 -1.63 -17.56 5.67
CA TRP A 128 -1.83 -16.16 6.03
C TRP A 128 -1.30 -15.85 7.43
N ASN A 129 -1.61 -16.69 8.43
CA ASN A 129 -1.10 -16.53 9.79
C ASN A 129 0.44 -16.66 9.88
N CYS A 130 1.03 -17.55 9.10
CA CYS A 130 2.50 -17.63 8.99
C CYS A 130 3.07 -16.35 8.37
N CYS A 131 2.49 -15.84 7.28
CA CYS A 131 2.91 -14.60 6.63
C CYS A 131 2.79 -13.40 7.59
N LYS A 132 1.70 -13.28 8.34
CA LYS A 132 1.55 -12.25 9.39
C LYS A 132 2.69 -12.28 10.40
N THR A 133 3.10 -13.48 10.82
CA THR A 133 4.24 -13.64 11.72
C THR A 133 5.53 -13.18 11.04
N LEU A 134 5.80 -13.66 9.83
CA LEU A 134 7.01 -13.33 9.07
C LEU A 134 7.16 -11.83 8.80
N PHE A 135 6.08 -11.11 8.50
CA PHE A 135 6.09 -9.65 8.27
C PHE A 135 6.67 -8.86 9.46
N SER A 136 6.55 -9.40 10.68
CA SER A 136 7.01 -8.79 11.92
C SER A 136 8.46 -9.14 12.31
N LEU A 137 9.07 -10.16 11.70
CA LEU A 137 10.36 -10.71 12.16
C LEU A 137 11.60 -10.00 11.57
N GLY A 138 11.52 -9.48 10.35
CA GLY A 138 12.66 -8.82 9.71
C GLY A 138 12.48 -8.61 8.20
N PRO A 139 13.45 -7.95 7.52
CA PRO A 139 13.37 -7.73 6.08
C PRO A 139 13.44 -9.02 5.25
N LEU A 140 14.27 -9.99 5.65
CA LEU A 140 14.42 -11.26 4.93
C LEU A 140 13.17 -12.12 5.05
N GLU A 141 12.65 -12.25 6.27
CA GLU A 141 11.42 -12.98 6.57
C GLU A 141 10.21 -12.34 5.88
N ARG A 142 10.17 -11.00 5.82
CA ARG A 142 9.17 -10.27 5.06
C ARG A 142 9.21 -10.59 3.57
N ARG A 143 10.40 -10.62 2.95
CA ARG A 143 10.55 -11.03 1.55
C ARG A 143 10.06 -12.46 1.32
N ASP A 144 10.36 -13.36 2.25
CA ASP A 144 9.88 -14.74 2.16
C ASP A 144 8.35 -14.81 2.29
N ALA A 145 7.73 -13.97 3.14
CA ALA A 145 6.27 -13.87 3.26
C ALA A 145 5.61 -13.43 1.96
N TYR A 146 6.14 -12.39 1.29
CA TYR A 146 5.65 -11.96 -0.03
C TYR A 146 5.84 -13.04 -1.09
N SER A 147 6.98 -13.74 -1.06
CA SER A 147 7.25 -14.85 -1.98
C SER A 147 6.21 -15.97 -1.82
N VAL A 148 5.91 -16.36 -0.58
CA VAL A 148 4.91 -17.39 -0.27
C VAL A 148 3.51 -16.96 -0.71
N LEU A 149 3.09 -15.72 -0.41
CA LEU A 149 1.77 -15.20 -0.80
C LEU A 149 1.63 -15.12 -2.32
N SER A 150 2.66 -14.64 -3.01
CA SER A 150 2.70 -14.56 -4.47
C SER A 150 2.53 -15.93 -5.12
N LEU A 151 3.26 -16.94 -4.64
CA LEU A 151 3.16 -18.31 -5.15
C LEU A 151 1.79 -18.92 -4.87
N TYR A 152 1.26 -18.69 -3.67
CA TYR A 152 -0.06 -19.15 -3.29
C TYR A 152 -1.12 -18.57 -4.24
N LEU A 153 -1.23 -17.25 -4.33
CA LEU A 153 -2.29 -16.60 -5.11
C LEU A 153 -2.21 -16.97 -6.60
N SER A 154 -1.01 -17.10 -7.15
CA SER A 154 -0.81 -17.54 -8.55
C SER A 154 -1.28 -18.97 -8.81
N SER A 155 -1.24 -19.84 -7.79
CA SER A 155 -1.64 -21.25 -7.93
C SER A 155 -3.15 -21.46 -7.88
N PHE A 156 -3.88 -20.54 -7.24
CA PHE A 156 -5.32 -20.66 -6.99
C PHE A 156 -6.19 -19.68 -7.78
N SER A 157 -5.59 -18.74 -8.53
CA SER A 157 -6.32 -17.81 -9.42
C SER A 157 -6.88 -18.46 -10.70
N TYR A 158 -6.86 -19.80 -10.81
CA TYR A 158 -7.30 -20.56 -11.98
C TYR A 158 -8.59 -21.35 -11.70
N SER A 159 -9.66 -20.67 -11.29
CA SER A 159 -10.96 -21.33 -11.12
C SER A 159 -12.13 -20.37 -11.40
N GLU A 160 -12.18 -19.78 -12.59
CA GLU A 160 -13.39 -19.10 -13.07
C GLU A 160 -13.53 -19.33 -14.58
N GLY A 161 -13.94 -20.55 -14.92
CA GLY A 161 -14.30 -20.95 -16.29
C GLY A 161 -15.40 -22.01 -16.35
N SER A 162 -16.02 -22.35 -15.22
CA SER A 162 -17.10 -23.35 -15.14
C SER A 162 -18.38 -22.66 -14.72
N GLU A 163 -19.12 -22.14 -15.69
CA GLU A 163 -20.54 -21.80 -15.54
C GLU A 163 -21.33 -23.08 -15.27
N THR A 164 -21.48 -23.47 -14.00
CA THR A 164 -22.55 -24.39 -13.61
C THR A 164 -23.19 -23.94 -12.31
N ALA A 165 -24.51 -23.80 -12.44
CA ALA A 165 -25.58 -23.44 -11.53
C ALA A 165 -25.41 -23.72 -10.02
N ASP A 166 -26.13 -22.85 -9.28
CA ASP A 166 -26.51 -22.89 -7.87
C ASP A 166 -25.52 -22.27 -6.86
N ARG A 167 -25.73 -20.97 -6.60
CA ARG A 167 -24.90 -20.12 -5.73
C ARG A 167 -25.62 -19.77 -4.43
N SER A 168 -26.54 -20.61 -3.96
CA SER A 168 -27.35 -20.28 -2.77
C SER A 168 -26.86 -20.86 -1.45
N ASP A 169 -25.83 -21.72 -1.44
CA ASP A 169 -25.40 -22.42 -0.22
C ASP A 169 -23.88 -22.67 -0.12
N ARG A 170 -23.05 -21.77 -0.68
CA ARG A 170 -21.59 -21.83 -0.47
C ARG A 170 -21.25 -21.12 0.84
N ALA A 171 -20.54 -21.82 1.72
CA ALA A 171 -19.91 -21.24 2.91
C ALA A 171 -19.03 -20.04 2.50
N GLU A 172 -18.92 -19.04 3.40
CA GLU A 172 -18.06 -17.87 3.18
C GLU A 172 -16.60 -18.31 3.04
N GLU A 173 -16.11 -18.37 1.79
CA GLU A 173 -14.74 -18.72 1.46
C GLU A 173 -13.76 -17.73 2.10
N PHE A 174 -12.71 -18.22 2.74
CA PHE A 174 -11.72 -17.36 3.41
C PHE A 174 -10.96 -16.51 2.39
N ASP A 175 -11.29 -15.23 2.34
CA ASP A 175 -10.65 -14.23 1.49
C ASP A 175 -9.62 -13.39 2.28
N VAL A 176 -8.35 -13.48 1.88
CA VAL A 176 -7.26 -12.68 2.47
C VAL A 176 -7.48 -11.19 2.22
N SER A 177 -8.14 -10.81 1.13
CA SER A 177 -8.42 -9.40 0.80
C SER A 177 -9.48 -8.77 1.71
N ALA A 178 -10.24 -9.57 2.46
CA ALA A 178 -11.15 -9.07 3.47
C ALA A 178 -10.42 -8.59 4.76
N GLU A 179 -9.16 -9.00 4.96
CA GLU A 179 -8.38 -8.66 6.15
C GLU A 179 -7.71 -7.27 6.00
N LYS A 180 -7.85 -6.39 6.99
CA LYS A 180 -7.26 -5.04 6.94
C LYS A 180 -5.73 -5.10 6.89
N GLU A 181 -5.14 -6.04 7.61
CA GLU A 181 -3.70 -6.26 7.68
C GLU A 181 -3.09 -6.60 6.32
N PHE A 182 -3.86 -7.25 5.42
CA PHE A 182 -3.41 -7.52 4.06
C PHE A 182 -3.09 -6.23 3.32
N TRP A 183 -4.01 -5.27 3.32
CA TRP A 183 -3.83 -4.00 2.60
C TRP A 183 -2.74 -3.13 3.20
N VAL A 184 -2.59 -3.14 4.53
CA VAL A 184 -1.47 -2.46 5.22
C VAL A 184 -0.13 -3.01 4.77
N GLU A 185 0.00 -4.34 4.69
CA GLU A 185 1.22 -4.97 4.20
C GLU A 185 1.42 -4.72 2.71
N MET A 186 0.38 -4.77 1.86
CA MET A 186 0.53 -4.43 0.44
C MET A 186 1.08 -3.01 0.24
N LYS A 187 0.53 -2.02 0.95
CA LYS A 187 1.02 -0.62 0.90
C LYS A 187 2.49 -0.53 1.31
N ARG A 188 2.87 -1.24 2.37
CA ARG A 188 4.26 -1.31 2.88
C ARG A 188 5.21 -1.98 1.88
N GLY A 189 4.79 -3.08 1.27
CA GLY A 189 5.58 -3.82 0.30
C GLY A 189 5.84 -3.05 -0.99
N LEU A 190 4.91 -2.19 -1.41
CA LEU A 190 5.06 -1.33 -2.59
C LEU A 190 6.05 -0.17 -2.38
N VAL A 191 6.37 0.22 -1.15
CA VAL A 191 7.39 1.24 -0.87
C VAL A 191 8.70 0.65 -0.35
N ASP A 192 8.82 -0.68 -0.28
CA ASP A 192 10.01 -1.35 0.25
C ASP A 192 11.26 -1.01 -0.58
N GLU A 193 12.42 -0.95 0.08
CA GLU A 193 13.70 -0.66 -0.57
C GLU A 193 14.13 -1.81 -1.51
N ASP A 194 13.77 -3.05 -1.19
CA ASP A 194 14.03 -4.21 -2.05
C ASP A 194 13.07 -4.25 -3.25
N GLY A 195 13.64 -4.16 -4.46
CA GLY A 195 12.89 -4.22 -5.70
C GLY A 195 12.14 -5.54 -5.93
N LEU A 196 12.60 -6.65 -5.36
CA LEU A 196 11.89 -7.92 -5.43
C LEU A 196 10.60 -7.90 -4.59
N VAL A 197 10.68 -7.33 -3.38
CA VAL A 197 9.50 -7.16 -2.50
C VAL A 197 8.45 -6.29 -3.19
N ARG A 198 8.87 -5.17 -3.80
CA ARG A 198 7.98 -4.30 -4.56
C ARG A 198 7.28 -5.03 -5.71
N LYS A 199 8.03 -5.82 -6.49
CA LYS A 199 7.48 -6.60 -7.61
C LYS A 199 6.50 -7.67 -7.15
N GLN A 200 6.82 -8.40 -6.08
CA GLN A 200 5.93 -9.41 -5.51
C GLN A 200 4.66 -8.79 -4.95
N SER A 201 4.77 -7.66 -4.25
CA SER A 201 3.63 -6.93 -3.70
C SER A 201 2.69 -6.44 -4.81
N LEU A 202 3.25 -5.89 -5.90
CA LEU A 202 2.47 -5.49 -7.06
C LEU A 202 1.79 -6.70 -7.74
N HIS A 203 2.49 -7.81 -7.89
CA HIS A 203 1.93 -9.03 -8.46
C HIS A 203 0.77 -9.58 -7.63
N ILE A 204 0.94 -9.66 -6.31
CA ILE A 204 -0.12 -10.04 -5.36
C ILE A 204 -1.33 -9.13 -5.53
N LEU A 205 -1.10 -7.81 -5.53
CA LEU A 205 -2.16 -6.82 -5.68
C LEU A 205 -2.93 -6.99 -6.99
N LYS A 206 -2.23 -7.16 -8.12
CA LYS A 206 -2.85 -7.40 -9.44
C LYS A 206 -3.68 -8.68 -9.46
N THR A 207 -3.18 -9.74 -8.81
CA THR A 207 -3.85 -11.04 -8.74
C THR A 207 -5.14 -10.95 -7.93
N VAL A 208 -5.10 -10.30 -6.76
CA VAL A 208 -6.29 -10.11 -5.91
C VAL A 208 -7.34 -9.22 -6.58
N LEU A 209 -6.92 -8.18 -7.29
CA LEU A 209 -7.85 -7.28 -8.00
C LEU A 209 -8.37 -7.86 -9.33
N GLN A 210 -7.94 -9.06 -9.71
CA GLN A 210 -8.24 -9.69 -11.02
C GLN A 210 -7.94 -8.77 -12.22
N ILE A 211 -6.95 -7.88 -12.08
CA ILE A 211 -6.55 -6.96 -13.15
C ILE A 211 -5.66 -7.76 -14.11
N ASN A 212 -6.32 -8.46 -15.03
CA ASN A 212 -5.67 -9.26 -16.05
C ASN A 212 -4.83 -8.37 -16.96
N VAL A 213 -3.52 -8.61 -16.94
CA VAL A 213 -2.55 -8.08 -17.92
C VAL A 213 -2.97 -8.45 -19.36
N GLU A 214 -3.69 -9.56 -19.53
CA GLU A 214 -4.05 -10.14 -20.83
C GLU A 214 -5.32 -9.56 -21.48
N ARG A 215 -6.11 -8.71 -20.80
CA ARG A 215 -7.24 -8.03 -21.47
C ARG A 215 -6.78 -7.04 -22.56
N GLN A 216 -5.48 -6.75 -22.66
CA GLN A 216 -4.92 -5.87 -23.70
C GLN A 216 -4.62 -6.53 -25.05
N CYS A 217 -4.81 -7.85 -25.24
CA CYS A 217 -4.49 -8.49 -26.53
C CYS A 217 -5.67 -9.09 -27.33
N ASN A 218 -6.88 -9.18 -26.78
CA ASN A 218 -8.00 -9.85 -27.47
C ASN A 218 -9.14 -8.94 -27.95
N ASN A 219 -9.04 -7.62 -27.80
CA ASN A 219 -9.85 -6.72 -28.63
C ASN A 219 -9.16 -6.57 -29.98
N GLY A 220 -9.38 -7.57 -30.83
CA GLY A 220 -9.01 -7.56 -32.22
C GLY A 220 -9.41 -6.23 -32.87
N VAL A 221 -8.46 -5.72 -33.66
CA VAL A 221 -8.59 -4.63 -34.61
C VAL A 221 -10.02 -4.48 -35.12
N SER A 222 -10.78 -3.57 -34.51
CA SER A 222 -11.75 -2.78 -35.25
C SER A 222 -11.21 -1.36 -35.22
N GLU A 223 -10.36 -1.04 -36.19
CA GLU A 223 -10.14 0.33 -36.61
C GLU A 223 -11.48 0.89 -37.14
N SER A 224 -12.40 1.24 -36.24
CA SER A 224 -13.37 2.27 -36.54
C SER A 224 -12.57 3.56 -36.64
N LYS A 225 -12.18 3.91 -37.87
CA LYS A 225 -11.63 5.20 -38.26
C LYS A 225 -12.64 6.31 -37.95
N SER A 226 -12.84 6.65 -36.68
CA SER A 226 -13.30 7.98 -36.32
C SER A 226 -12.07 8.88 -36.40
N GLN A 227 -11.91 9.55 -37.54
CA GLN A 227 -11.03 10.70 -37.64
C GLN A 227 -11.57 11.81 -36.72
N GLU A 228 -11.31 11.73 -35.42
CA GLU A 228 -11.21 12.93 -34.61
C GLU A 228 -9.87 13.58 -34.94
N LYS A 229 -9.94 14.56 -35.85
CA LYS A 229 -8.85 15.53 -36.06
C LYS A 229 -8.70 16.35 -34.77
N HIS A 230 -8.03 15.79 -33.77
CA HIS A 230 -7.40 16.60 -32.75
C HIS A 230 -6.19 17.26 -33.40
N SER A 231 -6.23 18.59 -33.51
CA SER A 231 -5.08 19.39 -33.91
C SER A 231 -3.89 19.00 -33.05
N SER A 232 -2.77 18.65 -33.67
CA SER A 232 -1.51 18.40 -32.95
C SER A 232 -1.27 19.56 -31.98
N PRO A 233 -1.07 19.30 -30.67
CA PRO A 233 -0.78 20.36 -29.73
C PRO A 233 0.42 21.16 -30.23
N ARG A 234 0.21 22.44 -30.47
CA ARG A 234 1.20 23.33 -31.06
C ARG A 234 2.39 23.41 -30.09
N GLY A 235 3.54 22.83 -30.46
CA GLY A 235 4.77 22.88 -29.67
C GLY A 235 5.38 21.53 -29.27
N MET A 236 4.73 20.39 -29.52
CA MET A 236 5.28 19.09 -29.13
C MET A 236 6.43 18.62 -30.02
N THR A 237 7.47 18.04 -29.39
CA THR A 237 8.57 17.38 -30.12
C THR A 237 8.14 16.03 -30.70
N LYS A 238 8.88 15.52 -31.69
CA LYS A 238 8.62 14.16 -32.26
C LYS A 238 8.69 13.06 -31.19
N ARG A 239 9.56 13.24 -30.19
CA ARG A 239 9.73 12.31 -29.06
C ARG A 239 8.50 12.34 -28.15
N GLU A 240 8.01 13.53 -27.79
CA GLU A 240 6.78 13.68 -27.00
C GLU A 240 5.56 13.09 -27.71
N LEU A 241 5.45 13.29 -29.02
CA LEU A 241 4.34 12.73 -29.79
C LEU A 241 4.37 11.19 -29.82
N TRP A 242 5.57 10.60 -29.89
CA TRP A 242 5.73 9.14 -29.83
C TRP A 242 5.40 8.61 -28.43
N ALA A 243 5.95 9.23 -27.38
CA ALA A 243 5.65 8.86 -26.00
C ALA A 243 4.16 8.98 -25.67
N ALA A 244 3.48 10.02 -26.14
CA ALA A 244 2.04 10.19 -25.97
C ALA A 244 1.22 9.11 -26.70
N LYS A 245 1.68 8.66 -27.87
CA LYS A 245 1.04 7.55 -28.59
C LYS A 245 1.23 6.22 -27.87
N GLU A 246 2.43 5.96 -27.37
CA GLU A 246 2.75 4.75 -26.63
C GLU A 246 2.01 4.71 -25.28
N ALA A 247 1.99 5.82 -24.53
CA ALA A 247 1.19 5.96 -23.32
C ALA A 247 -0.31 5.68 -23.59
N ARG A 248 -0.89 6.21 -24.67
CA ARG A 248 -2.27 5.88 -25.08
C ARG A 248 -2.47 4.40 -25.40
N SER A 249 -1.47 3.76 -26.00
CA SER A 249 -1.51 2.33 -26.30
C SER A 249 -1.60 1.48 -25.02
N LEU A 250 -0.90 1.89 -23.96
CA LEU A 250 -0.92 1.28 -22.63
C LEU A 250 -2.21 1.57 -21.83
N GLY A 251 -3.11 2.42 -22.36
CA GLY A 251 -4.40 2.74 -21.74
C GLY A 251 -4.53 4.14 -21.17
N VAL A 252 -3.52 5.01 -21.32
CA VAL A 252 -3.63 6.42 -20.89
C VAL A 252 -4.72 7.14 -21.67
N GLY A 253 -5.72 7.68 -20.96
CA GLY A 253 -6.84 8.41 -21.55
C GLY A 253 -7.97 7.55 -22.11
N LYS A 254 -7.98 6.24 -21.87
CA LYS A 254 -9.18 5.41 -22.16
C LYS A 254 -10.29 5.73 -21.14
N LEU A 255 -11.42 6.21 -21.64
CA LEU A 255 -12.67 6.39 -20.89
C LEU A 255 -13.57 5.17 -21.17
N CYS A 256 -13.88 4.37 -20.15
CA CYS A 256 -14.97 3.41 -20.22
C CYS A 256 -16.21 4.04 -19.60
N ASN A 257 -17.27 4.19 -20.40
CA ASN A 257 -18.52 4.88 -20.03
C ASN A 257 -19.46 4.03 -19.15
N SER A 258 -18.98 2.96 -18.51
CA SER A 258 -19.80 2.09 -17.66
C SER A 258 -19.69 2.48 -16.19
N ILE A 259 -20.84 2.72 -15.56
CA ILE A 259 -21.01 3.23 -14.19
C ILE A 259 -20.49 2.21 -13.14
N ASP A 260 -20.49 0.91 -13.45
CA ASP A 260 -20.05 -0.20 -12.60
C ASP A 260 -18.52 -0.35 -12.43
N VAL A 261 -17.71 0.50 -13.09
CA VAL A 261 -16.26 0.27 -13.29
C VAL A 261 -15.40 1.38 -12.65
N LYS A 262 -15.95 2.18 -11.74
CA LYS A 262 -15.20 3.30 -11.12
C LYS A 262 -14.00 2.81 -10.29
N GLY A 263 -14.21 1.88 -9.38
CA GLY A 263 -13.14 1.32 -8.54
C GLY A 263 -12.06 0.60 -9.36
N GLN A 264 -12.46 -0.21 -10.34
CA GLN A 264 -11.51 -0.90 -11.22
C GLN A 264 -10.66 0.06 -12.07
N GLN A 265 -11.25 1.16 -12.58
CA GLN A 265 -10.50 2.18 -13.32
C GLN A 265 -9.50 2.95 -12.44
N GLN A 266 -9.79 3.18 -11.16
CA GLN A 266 -8.85 3.79 -10.23
C GLN A 266 -7.64 2.87 -10.02
N TRP A 267 -7.88 1.58 -9.80
CA TRP A 267 -6.81 0.60 -9.65
C TRP A 267 -5.97 0.44 -10.92
N GLU A 268 -6.58 0.41 -12.10
CA GLU A 268 -5.86 0.39 -13.37
C GLU A 268 -4.96 1.63 -13.54
N ALA A 269 -5.46 2.82 -13.20
CA ALA A 269 -4.69 4.05 -13.25
C ALA A 269 -3.51 4.03 -12.25
N PHE A 270 -3.75 3.56 -11.03
CA PHE A 270 -2.72 3.39 -10.01
C PHE A 270 -1.64 2.40 -10.44
N ILE A 271 -2.01 1.20 -10.88
CA ILE A 271 -1.07 0.15 -11.31
C ILE A 271 -0.23 0.65 -12.49
N LEU A 272 -0.86 1.29 -13.48
CA LEU A 272 -0.13 1.84 -14.63
C LEU A 272 0.90 2.88 -14.20
N LEU A 273 0.54 3.82 -13.31
CA LEU A 273 1.48 4.80 -12.78
C LEU A 273 2.61 4.14 -11.99
N TYR A 274 2.30 3.14 -11.18
CA TYR A 274 3.29 2.42 -10.40
C TYR A 274 4.28 1.67 -11.28
N GLU A 275 3.79 0.91 -12.27
CA GLU A 275 4.64 0.22 -13.25
C GLU A 275 5.49 1.22 -14.04
N MET A 276 4.93 2.38 -14.40
CA MET A 276 5.68 3.44 -15.07
C MET A 276 6.86 3.98 -14.25
N LEU A 277 6.74 4.02 -12.93
CA LEU A 277 7.83 4.43 -12.04
C LEU A 277 8.89 3.33 -11.85
N GLU A 278 8.52 2.05 -11.95
CA GLU A 278 9.45 0.93 -11.71
C GLU A 278 10.12 0.39 -12.97
N GLU A 279 9.39 0.27 -14.07
CA GLU A 279 9.80 -0.56 -15.22
C GLU A 279 9.96 0.21 -16.53
N TYR A 280 9.32 1.37 -16.67
CA TYR A 280 9.29 2.11 -17.92
C TYR A 280 10.25 3.31 -17.95
N GLY A 281 10.59 3.74 -19.18
CA GLY A 281 11.43 4.90 -19.39
C GLY A 281 10.76 6.21 -19.00
N THR A 282 11.56 7.19 -18.58
CA THR A 282 11.12 8.53 -18.12
C THR A 282 10.12 9.24 -19.05
N HIS A 283 10.23 9.03 -20.36
CA HIS A 283 9.33 9.63 -21.34
C HIS A 283 7.88 9.16 -21.22
N LEU A 284 7.64 7.92 -20.74
CA LEU A 284 6.30 7.41 -20.50
C LEU A 284 5.69 8.00 -19.22
N VAL A 285 6.51 8.15 -18.17
CA VAL A 285 6.10 8.87 -16.95
C VAL A 285 5.66 10.29 -17.30
N GLU A 286 6.46 11.03 -18.08
CA GLU A 286 6.14 12.38 -18.56
C GLU A 286 4.82 12.44 -19.32
N ALA A 287 4.56 11.45 -20.18
CA ALA A 287 3.37 11.43 -21.02
C ALA A 287 2.09 11.03 -20.26
N ALA A 288 2.20 10.29 -19.16
CA ALA A 288 1.05 9.70 -18.48
C ALA A 288 0.70 10.37 -17.14
N TRP A 289 1.71 10.85 -16.40
CA TRP A 289 1.60 11.17 -14.98
C TRP A 289 0.44 12.10 -14.65
N ASN A 290 0.46 13.32 -15.18
CA ASN A 290 -0.54 14.34 -14.85
C ASN A 290 -1.95 13.91 -15.23
N HIS A 291 -2.11 13.23 -16.38
CA HIS A 291 -3.41 12.79 -16.84
C HIS A 291 -4.01 11.73 -15.90
N GLN A 292 -3.22 10.75 -15.48
CA GLN A 292 -3.68 9.69 -14.59
C GLN A 292 -3.87 10.16 -13.15
N VAL A 293 -3.00 11.04 -12.64
CA VAL A 293 -3.18 11.64 -11.31
C VAL A 293 -4.45 12.50 -11.27
N SER A 294 -4.70 13.34 -12.29
CA SER A 294 -5.96 14.08 -12.38
C SER A 294 -7.17 13.15 -12.43
N LYS A 295 -7.07 12.02 -13.15
CA LYS A 295 -8.13 11.00 -13.17
C LYS A 295 -8.38 10.40 -11.78
N LEU A 296 -7.33 10.04 -11.04
CA LEU A 296 -7.44 9.53 -9.66
C LEU A 296 -8.08 10.56 -8.71
N LEU A 297 -7.72 11.84 -8.84
CA LEU A 297 -8.28 12.93 -8.03
C LEU A 297 -9.74 13.23 -8.37
N GLN A 298 -10.13 13.24 -9.65
CA GLN A 298 -11.51 13.48 -10.08
C GLN A 298 -12.50 12.45 -9.53
N PHE A 299 -12.07 11.20 -9.37
CA PHE A 299 -12.93 10.18 -8.77
C PHE A 299 -13.18 10.42 -7.27
N CYS A 300 -12.32 11.16 -6.58
CA CYS A 300 -12.52 11.52 -5.17
C CYS A 300 -13.69 12.48 -4.96
N GLU A 301 -13.91 13.41 -5.90
CA GLU A 301 -14.96 14.43 -5.81
C GLU A 301 -16.37 13.88 -6.09
N SER A 302 -16.47 12.76 -6.81
CA SER A 302 -17.76 12.22 -7.27
C SER A 302 -18.50 11.35 -6.25
N ASN A 303 -17.87 11.03 -5.11
CA ASN A 303 -18.40 10.08 -4.12
C ASN A 303 -19.29 10.70 -3.04
N ASP A 304 -19.44 12.02 -2.98
CA ASP A 304 -20.21 12.68 -1.92
C ASP A 304 -21.74 12.60 -2.07
N ASN A 305 -22.28 12.05 -3.18
CA ASN A 305 -23.72 12.18 -3.51
C ASN A 305 -24.49 10.91 -3.92
N LEU A 306 -23.96 9.68 -3.74
CA LEU A 306 -24.74 8.48 -4.10
C LEU A 306 -24.97 7.56 -2.89
N PRO A 307 -26.24 7.18 -2.60
CA PRO A 307 -26.51 6.16 -1.59
C PRO A 307 -25.85 4.85 -2.04
N SER A 308 -25.04 4.27 -1.15
CA SER A 308 -24.40 2.97 -1.31
C SER A 308 -25.46 1.89 -1.48
N SER A 309 -25.83 1.58 -2.71
CA SER A 309 -26.75 0.50 -3.01
C SER A 309 -26.29 -0.24 -4.26
N ILE A 310 -25.59 -1.36 -4.07
CA ILE A 310 -26.02 -2.72 -4.43
C ILE A 310 -24.79 -3.64 -4.61
N SER A 311 -24.73 -4.63 -3.72
CA SER A 311 -24.06 -5.94 -3.74
C SER A 311 -23.03 -6.32 -4.82
N GLY A 312 -21.87 -6.80 -4.34
CA GLY A 312 -20.99 -7.73 -5.04
C GLY A 312 -19.56 -7.71 -4.52
N ILE A 313 -19.26 -8.59 -3.55
CA ILE A 313 -17.95 -9.11 -3.07
C ILE A 313 -16.72 -8.21 -3.35
N HIS A 314 -16.08 -7.78 -2.25
CA HIS A 314 -15.01 -6.77 -2.10
C HIS A 314 -15.51 -5.34 -1.86
N PRO A 315 -15.47 -4.81 -0.62
CA PRO A 315 -15.53 -3.36 -0.43
C PRO A 315 -14.33 -2.75 -1.17
N ASN A 316 -14.58 -1.95 -2.19
CA ASN A 316 -13.54 -1.27 -2.97
C ASN A 316 -12.76 -0.31 -2.06
N GLN A 317 -11.61 -0.74 -1.53
CA GLN A 317 -10.72 0.02 -0.62
C GLN A 317 -10.10 1.31 -1.20
N MET A 318 -10.50 1.72 -2.41
CA MET A 318 -10.16 3.02 -2.98
C MET A 318 -11.36 3.98 -3.00
N GLU A 319 -12.57 3.53 -2.65
CA GLU A 319 -13.79 4.33 -2.71
C GLU A 319 -13.92 5.30 -1.54
N THR A 320 -13.29 5.01 -0.40
CA THR A 320 -13.26 5.95 0.73
C THR A 320 -12.27 7.08 0.42
N SER A 321 -12.73 8.33 0.44
CA SER A 321 -11.94 9.53 0.09
C SER A 321 -10.65 9.72 0.91
N GLY A 322 -10.49 9.03 2.05
CA GLY A 322 -9.23 8.96 2.79
C GLY A 322 -8.25 7.92 2.26
N GLU A 323 -8.72 6.77 1.80
CA GLU A 323 -7.87 5.64 1.42
C GLU A 323 -7.15 5.87 0.09
N ILE A 324 -7.78 6.63 -0.83
CA ILE A 324 -7.15 7.01 -2.11
C ILE A 324 -5.85 7.81 -1.91
N PHE A 325 -5.78 8.66 -0.87
CA PHE A 325 -4.58 9.42 -0.55
C PHE A 325 -3.50 8.56 0.11
N GLU A 326 -3.87 7.48 0.80
CA GLU A 326 -2.89 6.46 1.22
C GLU A 326 -2.24 5.80 0.00
N TRP A 327 -3.01 5.48 -1.04
CA TRP A 327 -2.45 4.93 -2.29
C TRP A 327 -1.67 5.97 -3.10
N LEU A 328 -2.17 7.19 -3.27
CA LEU A 328 -1.44 8.26 -3.95
C LEU A 328 -0.10 8.56 -3.25
N SER A 329 -0.05 8.48 -1.92
CA SER A 329 1.18 8.69 -1.16
C SER A 329 2.29 7.70 -1.53
N ILE A 330 1.95 6.46 -1.89
CA ILE A 330 2.89 5.46 -2.40
C ILE A 330 3.49 5.92 -3.73
N LEU A 331 2.66 6.39 -4.67
CA LEU A 331 3.13 6.89 -5.96
C LEU A 331 4.02 8.12 -5.80
N TRP A 332 3.66 9.04 -4.91
CA TRP A 332 4.48 10.22 -4.61
C TRP A 332 5.80 9.84 -3.94
N GLU A 333 5.80 8.92 -2.96
CA GLU A 333 7.02 8.45 -2.31
C GLU A 333 7.98 7.79 -3.32
N ARG A 334 7.48 6.87 -4.15
CA ARG A 334 8.27 6.27 -5.24
C ARG A 334 8.77 7.31 -6.22
N GLY A 335 7.92 8.28 -6.55
CA GLY A 335 8.24 9.38 -7.44
C GLY A 335 9.33 10.32 -6.91
N PHE A 336 9.28 10.70 -5.64
CA PHE A 336 10.27 11.57 -4.99
C PHE A 336 11.61 10.87 -4.80
N ARG A 337 11.62 9.54 -4.65
CA ARG A 337 12.85 8.73 -4.55
C ARG A 337 13.32 8.15 -5.89
N HIS A 338 12.70 8.52 -6.99
CA HIS A 338 13.01 7.95 -8.31
C HIS A 338 14.45 8.24 -8.76
N GLY A 339 15.12 7.26 -9.37
CA GLY A 339 16.55 7.38 -9.77
C GLY A 339 16.84 8.47 -10.82
N ASN A 340 15.83 8.88 -11.59
CA ASN A 340 15.94 10.00 -12.53
C ASN A 340 15.54 11.35 -11.87
N PRO A 341 16.45 12.33 -11.77
CA PRO A 341 16.17 13.68 -11.24
C PRO A 341 15.03 14.44 -11.93
N GLN A 342 14.83 14.23 -13.24
CA GLN A 342 13.74 14.88 -13.99
C GLN A 342 12.38 14.37 -13.55
N VAL A 343 12.26 13.04 -13.34
CA VAL A 343 11.04 12.41 -12.83
C VAL A 343 10.71 12.93 -11.44
N ARG A 344 11.71 12.98 -10.54
CA ARG A 344 11.53 13.54 -9.18
C ARG A 344 10.98 14.96 -9.22
N CYS A 345 11.60 15.83 -10.03
CA CYS A 345 11.14 17.22 -10.18
C CYS A 345 9.72 17.32 -10.72
N MET A 346 9.39 16.55 -11.76
CA MET A 346 8.06 16.56 -12.36
C MET A 346 6.99 16.13 -11.36
N ILE A 347 7.24 15.07 -10.59
CA ILE A 347 6.28 14.54 -9.62
C ILE A 347 6.10 15.50 -8.45
N MET A 348 7.18 16.09 -7.94
CA MET A 348 7.11 17.15 -6.92
C MET A 348 6.29 18.35 -7.42
N GLN A 349 6.53 18.80 -8.66
CA GLN A 349 5.76 19.88 -9.27
C GLN A 349 4.30 19.51 -9.48
N SER A 350 4.02 18.27 -9.85
CA SER A 350 2.66 17.75 -10.00
C SER A 350 1.92 17.77 -8.66
N PHE A 351 2.52 17.24 -7.59
CA PHE A 351 1.96 17.26 -6.24
C PHE A 351 1.70 18.68 -5.72
N LEU A 352 2.69 19.57 -5.83
CA LEU A 352 2.57 20.96 -5.39
C LEU A 352 1.69 21.83 -6.31
N GLY A 353 1.38 21.33 -7.50
CA GLY A 353 0.49 21.95 -8.47
C GLY A 353 -0.98 21.57 -8.30
N ILE A 354 -1.31 20.62 -7.41
CA ILE A 354 -2.68 20.27 -7.07
C ILE A 354 -3.35 21.49 -6.41
N GLU A 355 -4.51 21.88 -6.92
CA GLU A 355 -5.32 22.96 -6.34
C GLU A 355 -6.14 22.41 -5.18
N TRP A 356 -5.46 22.15 -4.06
CA TRP A 356 -6.05 21.53 -2.87
C TRP A 356 -7.27 22.27 -2.29
N LYS A 357 -7.45 23.56 -2.59
CA LYS A 357 -8.65 24.32 -2.20
C LYS A 357 -9.89 23.83 -2.95
N ASP A 358 -9.72 23.44 -4.21
CA ASP A 358 -10.82 23.07 -5.10
C ASP A 358 -11.30 21.65 -4.78
N HIS A 359 -10.41 20.84 -4.22
CA HIS A 359 -10.71 19.50 -3.71
C HIS A 359 -11.26 19.48 -2.27
N GLY A 360 -11.82 20.59 -1.78
CA GLY A 360 -12.43 20.71 -0.45
C GLY A 360 -11.49 20.31 0.68
N ASN A 361 -11.93 19.37 1.53
CA ASN A 361 -11.17 18.90 2.70
C ASN A 361 -10.13 17.81 2.35
N CYS A 362 -9.76 17.61 1.09
CA CYS A 362 -8.88 16.49 0.71
C CYS A 362 -7.44 16.63 1.22
N ALA A 363 -6.96 17.84 1.49
CA ALA A 363 -5.59 18.04 1.99
C ALA A 363 -5.34 17.28 3.30
N LYS A 364 -6.29 17.31 4.25
CA LYS A 364 -6.16 16.57 5.53
C LYS A 364 -6.21 15.04 5.37
N SER A 365 -6.64 14.53 4.22
CA SER A 365 -6.67 13.11 3.92
C SER A 365 -5.29 12.57 3.51
N VAL A 366 -4.33 13.45 3.19
CA VAL A 366 -2.93 13.03 2.95
C VAL A 366 -2.34 12.46 4.25
N PRO A 367 -1.74 11.26 4.23
CA PRO A 367 -1.20 10.65 5.44
C PRO A 367 -0.11 11.49 6.11
N GLU A 368 -0.23 11.70 7.42
CA GLU A 368 0.78 12.45 8.19
C GLU A 368 2.18 11.81 8.07
N SER A 369 2.25 10.47 8.02
CA SER A 369 3.50 9.74 7.79
C SER A 369 4.20 10.10 6.48
N PHE A 370 3.42 10.31 5.41
CA PHE A 370 3.94 10.77 4.12
C PHE A 370 4.47 12.22 4.23
N VAL A 371 3.68 13.10 4.86
CA VAL A 371 4.03 14.52 5.02
C VAL A 371 5.32 14.67 5.83
N LEU A 372 5.44 14.00 6.96
CA LEU A 372 6.59 14.09 7.86
C LEU A 372 7.84 13.33 7.36
N GLY A 373 7.65 12.35 6.48
CA GLY A 373 8.71 11.49 5.97
C GLY A 373 9.06 11.79 4.50
N PRO A 374 8.56 11.00 3.54
CA PRO A 374 8.88 11.13 2.11
C PRO A 374 8.79 12.55 1.55
N PHE A 375 7.78 13.33 1.94
CA PHE A 375 7.63 14.70 1.45
C PHE A 375 8.75 15.62 1.98
N MET A 376 9.04 15.61 3.28
CA MET A 376 10.16 16.37 3.85
C MET A 376 11.53 15.91 3.32
N GLU A 377 11.69 14.60 3.08
CA GLU A 377 12.90 14.06 2.44
C GLU A 377 13.05 14.57 1.01
N GLY A 378 11.95 14.61 0.25
CA GLY A 378 11.90 15.20 -1.09
C GLY A 378 12.27 16.69 -1.06
N LEU A 379 11.72 17.49 -0.14
CA LEU A 379 12.07 18.90 0.01
C LEU A 379 13.52 19.14 0.44
N ASN A 380 14.19 18.14 1.00
CA ASN A 380 15.61 18.22 1.34
C ASN A 380 16.52 17.96 0.14
N ASP A 381 16.00 17.43 -0.98
CA ASP A 381 16.79 17.20 -2.19
C ASP A 381 16.98 18.50 -2.99
N PRO A 382 18.22 18.99 -3.18
CA PRO A 382 18.49 20.22 -3.93
C PRO A 382 18.00 20.24 -5.37
N VAL A 383 17.73 19.07 -5.98
CA VAL A 383 17.24 18.96 -7.37
C VAL A 383 15.97 19.78 -7.61
N HIS A 384 15.12 19.91 -6.59
CA HIS A 384 13.84 20.63 -6.69
C HIS A 384 13.98 22.15 -6.57
N HIS A 385 15.17 22.68 -6.30
CA HIS A 385 15.37 24.07 -5.88
C HIS A 385 16.42 24.80 -6.73
N LYS A 386 16.22 24.82 -8.05
CA LYS A 386 17.18 25.40 -9.02
C LYS A 386 17.48 26.89 -8.78
N ASP A 387 16.55 27.61 -8.17
CA ASP A 387 16.53 29.04 -7.92
C ASP A 387 16.95 29.43 -6.48
N PHE A 388 17.15 28.45 -5.60
CA PHE A 388 17.47 28.72 -4.20
C PHE A 388 18.86 29.34 -4.01
N GLY A 389 18.92 30.43 -3.27
CA GLY A 389 20.15 31.17 -2.94
C GLY A 389 20.64 32.09 -4.06
N VAL A 390 19.98 32.09 -5.22
CA VAL A 390 20.33 32.98 -6.34
C VAL A 390 20.07 34.43 -5.90
N LYS A 391 21.08 35.29 -6.03
CA LYS A 391 21.05 36.70 -5.59
C LYS A 391 20.69 36.87 -4.10
N GLY A 392 20.95 35.87 -3.26
CA GLY A 392 20.65 35.92 -1.83
C GLY A 392 19.18 35.70 -1.47
N VAL A 393 18.36 35.24 -2.42
CA VAL A 393 16.96 34.87 -2.18
C VAL A 393 16.92 33.42 -1.69
N TYR A 394 16.49 33.19 -0.45
CA TYR A 394 16.39 31.85 0.15
C TYR A 394 14.98 31.27 0.01
N SER A 395 14.39 31.39 -1.18
CA SER A 395 13.10 30.80 -1.54
C SER A 395 13.25 30.05 -2.87
N SER A 396 12.28 29.16 -3.16
CA SER A 396 12.08 28.58 -4.48
C SER A 396 10.60 28.33 -4.71
N ARG A 397 10.19 28.13 -5.97
CA ARG A 397 8.80 27.73 -6.30
C ARG A 397 8.35 26.47 -5.54
N THR A 398 9.27 25.54 -5.31
CA THR A 398 9.01 24.32 -4.54
C THR A 398 8.74 24.64 -3.07
N ILE A 399 9.52 25.54 -2.46
CA ILE A 399 9.28 26.00 -1.08
C ILE A 399 7.92 26.68 -0.99
N GLU A 400 7.61 27.60 -1.90
CA GLU A 400 6.33 28.32 -1.95
C GLU A 400 5.14 27.36 -2.13
N GLY A 401 5.26 26.36 -3.00
CA GLY A 401 4.27 25.31 -3.17
C GLY A 401 4.06 24.49 -1.89
N ALA A 402 5.15 24.07 -1.25
CA ALA A 402 5.10 23.28 -0.02
C ALA A 402 4.47 24.04 1.14
N SER A 403 4.81 25.33 1.28
CA SER A 403 4.20 26.20 2.29
C SER A 403 2.70 26.35 2.08
N ARG A 404 2.24 26.53 0.83
CA ARG A 404 0.80 26.60 0.52
C ARG A 404 0.08 25.31 0.88
N PHE A 405 0.64 24.16 0.50
CA PHE A 405 0.08 22.85 0.85
C PHE A 405 -0.02 22.67 2.37
N LEU A 406 1.05 22.95 3.12
CA LEU A 406 1.02 22.77 4.58
C LEU A 406 0.12 23.76 5.31
N HIS A 407 -0.03 24.98 4.80
CA HIS A 407 -1.01 25.92 5.33
C HIS A 407 -2.43 25.33 5.24
N GLN A 408 -2.78 24.79 4.06
CA GLN A 408 -4.08 24.14 3.84
C GLN A 408 -4.23 22.86 4.66
N TYR A 409 -3.17 22.04 4.74
CA TYR A 409 -3.15 20.84 5.55
C TYR A 409 -3.44 21.16 7.01
N ALA A 410 -2.74 22.15 7.55
CA ALA A 410 -2.85 22.57 8.95
C ALA A 410 -4.15 23.32 9.26
N SER A 411 -4.73 24.07 8.32
CA SER A 411 -6.00 24.77 8.53
C SER A 411 -7.19 23.84 8.81
N PHE A 412 -7.07 22.56 8.46
CA PHE A 412 -8.07 21.54 8.76
C PHE A 412 -7.82 20.80 10.09
N LEU A 413 -6.73 21.10 10.79
CA LEU A 413 -6.43 20.55 12.11
C LEU A 413 -6.99 21.48 13.20
N ASN A 414 -7.53 20.90 14.26
CA ASN A 414 -7.89 21.68 15.45
C ASN A 414 -6.62 22.09 16.24
N GLY A 415 -6.72 23.08 17.13
CA GLY A 415 -5.55 23.69 17.79
C GLY A 415 -4.62 22.67 18.46
N ARG A 416 -5.16 21.67 19.17
CA ARG A 416 -4.33 20.62 19.79
C ARG A 416 -3.62 19.74 18.75
N LYS A 417 -4.33 19.27 17.71
CA LYS A 417 -3.72 18.45 16.65
C LYS A 417 -2.71 19.24 15.83
N GLN A 418 -2.94 20.53 15.63
CA GLN A 418 -2.00 21.41 14.94
C GLN A 418 -0.68 21.57 15.72
N ILE A 419 -0.74 21.79 17.04
CA ILE A 419 0.46 21.85 17.89
C ILE A 419 1.22 20.52 17.88
N ALA A 420 0.51 19.38 17.97
CA ALA A 420 1.11 18.06 17.89
C ALA A 420 1.79 17.82 16.53
N PHE A 421 1.09 18.13 15.44
CA PHE A 421 1.63 18.04 14.08
C PHE A 421 2.86 18.92 13.87
N LEU A 422 2.83 20.17 14.34
CA LEU A 422 3.97 21.08 14.25
C LEU A 422 5.15 20.64 15.10
N SER A 423 4.89 20.07 16.27
CA SER A 423 5.92 19.44 17.10
C SER A 423 6.56 18.30 16.32
N ASN A 424 5.77 17.40 15.73
CA ASN A 424 6.27 16.31 14.90
C ASN A 424 7.07 16.84 13.70
N LEU A 425 6.55 17.84 12.99
CA LEU A 425 7.21 18.48 11.84
C LEU A 425 8.56 19.10 12.23
N ALA A 426 8.61 19.82 13.34
CA ALA A 426 9.84 20.40 13.84
C ALA A 426 10.85 19.33 14.32
N THR A 427 10.39 18.18 14.85
CA THR A 427 11.31 17.07 15.18
C THR A 427 12.01 16.48 13.96
N VAL A 428 11.46 16.65 12.75
CA VAL A 428 12.13 16.21 11.51
C VAL A 428 13.51 16.85 11.37
N ALA A 429 13.71 18.08 11.88
CA ALA A 429 15.00 18.78 11.89
C ALA A 429 16.14 18.06 12.64
N LYS A 430 15.83 17.01 13.42
CA LYS A 430 16.82 16.12 14.04
C LYS A 430 17.56 15.24 13.01
N ARG A 431 17.02 15.11 11.80
CA ARG A 431 17.67 14.45 10.65
C ARG A 431 18.67 15.40 9.99
N SER A 432 19.53 14.87 9.11
CA SER A 432 20.49 15.69 8.36
C SER A 432 19.81 16.50 7.26
N PHE A 433 19.82 17.83 7.37
CA PHE A 433 19.29 18.74 6.36
C PHE A 433 20.40 19.51 5.63
N GLY A 434 20.24 19.63 4.31
CA GLY A 434 20.96 20.63 3.52
C GLY A 434 20.40 22.03 3.77
N ARG A 435 21.10 23.06 3.27
CA ARG A 435 20.67 24.46 3.44
C ARG A 435 19.24 24.70 2.95
N VAL A 436 18.93 24.20 1.77
CA VAL A 436 17.63 24.41 1.15
C VAL A 436 16.52 23.64 1.85
N GLY A 437 16.79 22.39 2.25
CA GLY A 437 15.82 21.58 2.97
C GLY A 437 15.49 22.16 4.34
N LEU A 438 16.48 22.65 5.10
CA LEU A 438 16.22 23.26 6.40
C LEU A 438 15.41 24.56 6.26
N MET A 439 15.66 25.35 5.21
CA MET A 439 14.86 26.54 4.92
C MET A 439 13.44 26.17 4.49
N ALA A 440 13.28 25.14 3.65
CA ALA A 440 11.97 24.61 3.25
C ALA A 440 11.18 24.14 4.47
N LEU A 441 11.82 23.42 5.40
CA LEU A 441 11.21 22.98 6.66
C LEU A 441 10.79 24.17 7.53
N ALA A 442 11.65 25.19 7.69
CA ALA A 442 11.31 26.38 8.47
C ALA A 442 10.13 27.16 7.87
N GLU A 443 10.08 27.33 6.55
CA GLU A 443 8.95 27.97 5.86
C GLU A 443 7.66 27.14 5.99
N CYS A 444 7.78 25.82 5.88
CA CYS A 444 6.71 24.85 6.09
C CYS A 444 6.11 24.96 7.50
N ILE A 445 6.96 25.03 8.54
CA ILE A 445 6.56 25.19 9.94
C ILE A 445 5.83 26.52 10.14
N ALA A 446 6.39 27.63 9.63
CA ALA A 446 5.76 28.96 9.72
C ALA A 446 4.39 29.00 9.02
N SER A 447 4.30 28.41 7.83
CA SER A 447 3.07 28.38 7.04
C SER A 447 1.99 27.48 7.65
N ALA A 448 2.36 26.36 8.25
CA ALA A 448 1.44 25.50 9.00
C ALA A 448 0.99 26.15 10.32
N ALA A 449 1.84 26.95 10.96
CA ALA A 449 1.51 27.71 12.17
C ALA A 449 0.52 28.86 11.90
N SER A 450 0.56 29.48 10.72
CA SER A 450 -0.35 30.56 10.33
C SER A 450 -1.75 30.10 9.91
N GLY A 451 -2.00 28.78 9.81
CA GLY A 451 -3.33 28.20 9.52
C GLY A 451 -4.37 28.36 10.64
N VAL A 452 -4.03 29.06 11.72
CA VAL A 452 -4.93 29.32 12.86
C VAL A 452 -6.02 30.31 12.44
N GLY A 453 -7.28 29.85 12.35
CA GLY A 453 -8.46 30.71 12.49
C GLY A 453 -9.19 31.18 11.23
N THR A 454 -8.93 30.65 10.02
CA THR A 454 -9.59 31.19 8.81
C THR A 454 -10.93 30.56 8.42
N HIS A 455 -11.44 29.55 9.14
CA HIS A 455 -12.64 28.81 8.71
C HIS A 455 -13.93 29.10 9.50
N ASN A 456 -13.90 30.02 10.47
CA ASN A 456 -15.09 30.41 11.26
C ASN A 456 -15.69 31.78 10.90
N ASP A 457 -15.08 32.57 10.01
CA ASP A 457 -15.48 33.97 9.78
C ASP A 457 -16.13 34.25 8.41
N SER A 458 -16.41 33.23 7.58
CA SER A 458 -17.04 33.45 6.27
C SER A 458 -18.50 33.02 6.21
N GLU A 459 -19.32 33.41 7.18
CA GLU A 459 -20.78 33.34 7.03
C GLU A 459 -21.52 34.21 8.08
N ALA A 460 -21.26 35.53 8.09
CA ALA A 460 -22.21 36.51 8.65
C ALA A 460 -21.85 37.95 8.24
N GLU A 461 -22.26 38.35 7.04
CA GLU A 461 -22.69 39.74 6.85
C GLU A 461 -24.05 39.91 7.53
N CYS A 462 -24.12 40.65 8.65
CA CYS A 462 -25.35 41.33 9.04
C CYS A 462 -25.10 42.56 9.92
N SER A 463 -25.12 43.72 9.24
CA SER A 463 -25.61 45.03 9.66
C SER A 463 -25.88 45.33 11.15
N GLY A 464 -25.17 46.36 11.65
CA GLY A 464 -25.77 47.58 12.21
C GLY A 464 -26.53 47.53 13.55
N ASP A 465 -25.88 48.01 14.60
CA ASP A 465 -26.38 48.79 15.75
C ASP A 465 -27.66 48.31 16.49
N ALA A 466 -27.50 47.79 17.71
CA ALA A 466 -28.09 48.35 18.94
C ALA A 466 -27.92 47.43 20.17
N LEU A 467 -27.45 48.06 21.25
CA LEU A 467 -27.71 47.79 22.67
C LEU A 467 -27.18 46.50 23.34
N ALA A 468 -26.37 46.77 24.38
CA ALA A 468 -25.91 45.84 25.39
C ALA A 468 -27.07 45.25 26.18
N GLU A 469 -27.12 43.92 26.28
CA GLU A 469 -27.65 43.24 27.45
C GLU A 469 -26.93 41.90 27.65
N THR A 470 -26.32 41.78 28.82
CA THR A 470 -25.61 40.62 29.35
C THR A 470 -26.50 39.38 29.35
N VAL A 471 -26.13 38.37 28.55
CA VAL A 471 -26.46 36.97 28.80
C VAL A 471 -25.17 36.17 28.69
N GLN A 472 -24.77 35.60 29.83
CA GLN A 472 -23.69 34.63 29.93
C GLN A 472 -23.97 33.48 28.96
N MET A 473 -23.18 33.39 27.90
CA MET A 473 -23.06 32.19 27.08
C MET A 473 -21.70 31.59 27.44
N GLU A 474 -21.73 30.41 28.06
CA GLU A 474 -20.55 29.62 28.39
C GLU A 474 -19.72 29.39 27.13
N SER A 475 -18.70 30.23 26.93
CA SER A 475 -17.55 29.86 26.13
C SER A 475 -16.81 28.79 26.92
N CYS A 476 -16.97 27.52 26.53
CA CYS A 476 -16.04 26.48 26.95
C CYS A 476 -14.63 26.93 26.53
N PRO A 477 -13.72 27.25 27.46
CA PRO A 477 -12.33 27.40 27.10
C PRO A 477 -11.82 25.98 26.85
N GLU A 478 -11.44 25.66 25.62
CA GLU A 478 -10.58 24.51 25.39
C GLU A 478 -9.30 24.74 26.22
N ASN A 479 -9.22 24.11 27.39
CA ASN A 479 -8.09 24.22 28.29
C ASN A 479 -6.87 23.55 27.62
N PHE A 480 -6.11 24.35 26.87
CA PHE A 480 -4.76 24.02 26.39
C PHE A 480 -3.86 23.79 27.60
N THR A 481 -3.10 22.70 27.63
CA THR A 481 -2.12 22.54 28.71
C THR A 481 -0.92 23.43 28.39
N GLN A 482 -0.47 24.20 29.38
CA GLN A 482 0.75 25.00 29.34
C GLN A 482 1.99 24.15 28.96
N THR A 483 1.94 22.85 29.21
CA THR A 483 2.94 21.86 28.84
C THR A 483 3.12 21.73 27.33
N ASP A 484 2.03 21.64 26.55
CA ASP A 484 2.09 21.42 25.09
C ASP A 484 2.80 22.58 24.36
N LYS A 485 2.53 23.82 24.78
CA LYS A 485 3.18 25.03 24.22
C LYS A 485 4.65 25.14 24.60
N SER A 486 5.00 24.71 25.81
CA SER A 486 6.39 24.71 26.29
C SER A 486 7.23 23.68 25.53
N ASP A 487 6.67 22.49 25.31
CA ASP A 487 7.32 21.42 24.55
C ASP A 487 7.52 21.82 23.08
N LEU A 488 6.55 22.51 22.47
CA LEU A 488 6.69 23.05 21.12
C LEU A 488 7.89 24.01 21.00
N LEU A 489 8.09 24.93 21.94
CA LEU A 489 9.25 25.83 21.93
C LEU A 489 10.57 25.05 22.03
N ASP A 490 10.63 24.04 22.90
CA ASP A 490 11.81 23.19 23.04
C ASP A 490 12.12 22.43 21.73
N VAL A 491 11.09 22.03 20.96
CA VAL A 491 11.29 21.37 19.67
C VAL A 491 11.69 22.36 18.57
N LEU A 492 11.02 23.50 18.46
CA LEU A 492 11.33 24.56 17.48
C LEU A 492 12.78 25.06 17.63
N ARG A 493 13.28 25.07 18.87
CA ARG A 493 14.67 25.35 19.18
C ARG A 493 15.66 24.51 18.36
N PHE A 494 15.38 23.22 18.14
CA PHE A 494 16.27 22.35 17.36
C PHE A 494 16.40 22.80 15.92
N VAL A 495 15.37 23.40 15.32
CA VAL A 495 15.44 23.93 13.95
C VAL A 495 16.45 25.09 13.89
N ILE A 496 16.42 25.98 14.88
CA ILE A 496 17.38 27.10 15.00
C ILE A 496 18.79 26.56 15.22
N GLU A 497 18.96 25.60 16.13
CA GLU A 497 20.27 24.97 16.39
C GLU A 497 20.83 24.29 15.14
N SER A 498 20.00 23.56 14.39
CA SER A 498 20.38 22.93 13.12
C SER A 498 20.86 23.97 12.09
N SER A 499 20.40 25.21 12.14
CA SER A 499 20.87 26.26 11.23
C SER A 499 22.33 26.69 11.48
N LYS A 500 22.83 26.53 12.71
CA LYS A 500 24.16 27.00 13.13
C LYS A 500 25.31 26.26 12.45
N GLN A 501 25.04 25.05 11.92
CA GLN A 501 26.03 24.31 11.13
C GLN A 501 26.35 25.00 9.78
N HIS A 502 25.55 25.99 9.36
CA HIS A 502 25.72 26.69 8.10
C HIS A 502 26.39 28.05 8.29
N PHE A 503 27.42 28.35 7.49
CA PHE A 503 28.29 29.52 7.67
C PHE A 503 27.66 30.89 7.33
N ASN A 504 26.67 30.95 6.46
CA ASN A 504 26.13 32.23 5.96
C ASN A 504 25.15 32.87 6.98
N PRO A 505 25.44 34.07 7.52
CA PRO A 505 24.60 34.72 8.53
C PRO A 505 23.22 35.14 7.99
N ASN A 506 23.15 35.68 6.76
CA ASN A 506 21.86 36.06 6.16
C ASN A 506 20.92 34.86 5.98
N TYR A 507 21.49 33.69 5.68
CA TYR A 507 20.73 32.45 5.64
C TYR A 507 20.22 32.03 7.03
N ARG A 508 21.10 32.04 8.05
CA ARG A 508 20.72 31.71 9.43
C ARG A 508 19.62 32.63 9.94
N LEU A 509 19.72 33.92 9.64
CA LEU A 509 18.72 34.93 9.98
C LEU A 509 17.35 34.55 9.41
N ARG A 510 17.27 34.20 8.11
CA ARG A 510 15.99 33.77 7.49
C ARG A 510 15.38 32.54 8.14
N VAL A 511 16.19 31.54 8.51
CA VAL A 511 15.69 30.37 9.23
C VAL A 511 15.14 30.78 10.61
N CYS A 512 15.86 31.63 11.34
CA CYS A 512 15.42 32.14 12.64
C CYS A 512 14.12 32.95 12.52
N GLU A 513 14.02 33.84 11.53
CA GLU A 513 12.81 34.64 11.26
C GLU A 513 11.57 33.73 11.12
N LYS A 514 11.68 32.64 10.34
CA LYS A 514 10.56 31.72 10.12
C LYS A 514 10.19 30.91 11.35
N VAL A 515 11.17 30.44 12.11
CA VAL A 515 10.90 29.71 13.36
C VAL A 515 10.29 30.63 14.42
N LEU A 516 10.75 31.88 14.49
CA LEU A 516 10.18 32.91 15.39
C LEU A 516 8.77 33.31 14.96
N GLU A 517 8.51 33.47 13.67
CA GLU A 517 7.17 33.69 13.10
C GLU A 517 6.21 32.58 13.56
N ALA A 518 6.60 31.31 13.41
CA ALA A 518 5.81 30.17 13.85
C ALA A 518 5.54 30.15 15.36
N ALA A 519 6.57 30.41 16.17
CA ALA A 519 6.45 30.45 17.63
C ALA A 519 5.49 31.57 18.08
N ALA A 520 5.62 32.77 17.49
CA ALA A 520 4.80 33.93 17.81
C ALA A 520 3.32 33.73 17.42
N SER A 521 3.04 32.98 16.36
CA SER A 521 1.65 32.69 15.94
C SER A 521 0.90 31.75 16.89
N LEU A 522 1.60 30.92 17.68
CA LEU A 522 0.98 29.81 18.44
C LEU A 522 1.17 29.92 19.95
N VAL A 523 2.21 30.62 20.38
CA VAL A 523 2.62 30.68 21.79
C VAL A 523 2.58 32.13 22.26
N CYS A 524 1.62 32.45 23.14
CA CYS A 524 1.68 33.70 23.88
C CYS A 524 2.75 33.60 24.97
N ALA A 525 3.59 34.63 25.10
CA ALA A 525 4.66 34.67 26.10
C ALA A 525 4.12 34.56 27.55
N SER A 526 2.88 34.94 27.80
CA SER A 526 2.22 34.78 29.11
C SER A 526 1.91 33.32 29.46
N ASP A 527 1.83 32.45 28.44
CA ASP A 527 1.32 31.09 28.60
C ASP A 527 2.44 30.09 28.90
N VAL A 528 3.70 30.52 28.92
CA VAL A 528 4.87 29.63 29.05
C VAL A 528 5.77 30.11 30.19
N PRO A 529 6.37 29.20 30.99
CA PRO A 529 7.34 29.58 32.01
C PRO A 529 8.50 30.39 31.41
N LEU A 530 8.88 31.48 32.09
CA LEU A 530 9.96 32.37 31.63
C LEU A 530 11.26 31.60 31.32
N GLU A 531 11.58 30.58 32.10
CA GLU A 531 12.76 29.71 31.88
C GLU A 531 12.73 29.05 30.49
N LYS A 532 11.59 28.49 30.08
CA LYS A 532 11.41 27.84 28.78
C LYS A 532 11.48 28.84 27.63
N LEU A 533 10.90 30.02 27.82
CA LEU A 533 10.98 31.10 26.83
C LEU A 533 12.42 31.59 26.65
N LEU A 534 13.15 31.84 27.74
CA LEU A 534 14.56 32.25 27.70
C LEU A 534 15.45 31.16 27.09
N HIS A 535 15.18 29.89 27.39
CA HIS A 535 15.87 28.75 26.81
C HIS A 535 15.70 28.69 25.28
N PHE A 536 14.49 28.92 24.79
CA PHE A 536 14.22 29.03 23.35
C PHE A 536 14.96 30.22 22.71
N ILE A 537 14.85 31.42 23.29
CA ILE A 537 15.52 32.63 22.78
C ILE A 537 17.05 32.44 22.75
N SER A 538 17.62 31.74 23.72
CA SER A 538 19.07 31.48 23.78
C SER A 538 19.62 30.67 22.59
N ALA A 539 18.76 30.00 21.82
CA ALA A 539 19.17 29.30 20.62
C ALA A 539 19.41 30.25 19.44
N VAL A 540 18.82 31.44 19.42
CA VAL A 540 19.05 32.42 18.35
C VAL A 540 20.54 32.83 18.35
N PRO A 541 21.22 32.85 17.20
CA PRO A 541 22.62 33.25 17.13
C PRO A 541 22.85 34.65 17.73
N ARG A 542 23.88 34.76 18.60
CA ARG A 542 24.18 36.00 19.33
C ARG A 542 24.44 37.22 18.45
N GLU A 543 24.95 36.99 17.25
CA GLU A 543 25.13 38.00 16.20
C GLU A 543 23.84 38.77 15.84
N PHE A 544 22.65 38.24 16.18
CA PHE A 544 21.35 38.90 15.98
C PHE A 544 20.71 39.43 17.27
N THR A 545 21.24 39.08 18.44
CA THR A 545 20.67 39.45 19.74
C THR A 545 21.54 40.42 20.54
N ASP A 546 22.84 40.47 20.25
CA ASP A 546 23.79 41.36 20.94
C ASP A 546 23.60 42.83 20.50
N TYR A 547 23.95 43.76 21.39
CA TYR A 547 23.79 45.20 21.14
C TYR A 547 24.65 45.64 19.95
N GLY A 548 24.01 46.04 18.84
CA GLY A 548 24.68 46.36 17.57
C GLY A 548 24.81 45.19 16.59
N GLY A 549 24.12 44.07 16.84
CA GLY A 549 23.81 43.07 15.80
C GLY A 549 23.10 43.72 14.61
N MET A 550 23.23 43.11 13.42
CA MET A 550 22.86 43.72 12.13
C MET A 550 21.53 44.48 12.10
#